data_AF-A0AAA9TBQ6-F1
#
_entry.id   AF-A0AAA9TBQ6-F1
#
_cell.length_a   1.000
_cell.length_b   1.000
_cell.length_c   1.000
_cell.angle_alpha   90.00
_cell.angle_beta   90.00
_cell.angle_gamma   90.00
#
_symmetry.space_group_name_H-M   'P 1'
#
loop_
_entity.id
_entity.type
_entity.pdbx_description
1 polymer ?
#
loop_
_entity_poly.entity_id
_entity_poly.type
_entity_poly.pdbx_seq_one_letter_code
_entity_poly.pdbx_strand_id
1 'polypeptide(L)'
;MLKILLARLQLYVNCELPDVQAGFRKGRDQRIRNQIANICWIMEKAREFQKNIYFCFIDYSKASDCVDHNKLWKILKEMGIPDHLTCLLRNLYAGQEATVRTGHGKTDWFQTTKGAHQGCILSPCLFNLYAEYIMRNAGLDEAQAGIKIARRNINNLRYADDTTLMAESEEELKSFLMKVKEESEKVGLQLNIQKTKIMASGPRDQIRVSYIAGGFFTI
;
A
#
# COMPACT_ATOMS: atom_id res chain seq x y z
N MET A 1 3.28 4.53 -26.98
CA MET A 1 4.14 3.42 -26.50
C MET A 1 3.79 3.00 -25.06
N LEU A 2 3.91 3.87 -24.06
CA LEU A 2 3.65 3.53 -22.64
C LEU A 2 2.25 2.94 -22.38
N LYS A 3 1.20 3.43 -23.08
CA LYS A 3 -0.17 2.91 -22.94
C LYS A 3 -0.30 1.43 -23.35
N ILE A 4 0.48 1.00 -24.36
CA ILE A 4 0.50 -0.39 -24.83
C ILE A 4 1.20 -1.27 -23.80
N LEU A 5 2.32 -0.79 -23.25
CA LEU A 5 3.04 -1.49 -22.19
C LEU A 5 2.18 -1.65 -20.93
N LEU A 6 1.47 -0.58 -20.54
CA LEU A 6 0.51 -0.62 -19.43
C LEU A 6 -0.60 -1.65 -19.68
N ALA A 7 -1.19 -1.66 -20.87
CA ALA A 7 -2.26 -2.62 -21.20
C ALA A 7 -1.77 -4.08 -21.12
N ARG A 8 -0.53 -4.36 -21.56
CA ARG A 8 0.07 -5.69 -21.43
C ARG A 8 0.37 -6.04 -19.97
N LEU A 9 0.94 -5.11 -19.20
CA LEU A 9 1.26 -5.31 -17.79
C LEU A 9 -0.02 -5.55 -16.96
N GLN A 10 -1.10 -4.84 -17.27
CA GLN A 10 -2.40 -4.99 -16.61
C GLN A 10 -2.99 -6.40 -16.72
N LEU A 11 -2.67 -7.16 -17.79
CA LEU A 11 -3.13 -8.55 -17.90
C LEU A 11 -2.55 -9.41 -16.77
N TYR A 12 -1.27 -9.24 -16.47
CA TYR A 12 -0.59 -9.98 -15.40
C TYR A 12 -0.94 -9.43 -14.02
N VAL A 13 -0.93 -8.10 -13.87
CA VAL A 13 -1.24 -7.42 -12.60
C VAL A 13 -2.65 -7.77 -12.11
N ASN A 14 -3.62 -7.91 -13.00
CA ASN A 14 -4.99 -8.27 -12.59
C ASN A 14 -5.11 -9.71 -12.09
N CYS A 15 -4.22 -10.61 -12.51
CA CYS A 15 -4.14 -11.98 -11.98
C CYS A 15 -3.47 -12.00 -10.61
N GLU A 16 -2.47 -11.15 -10.38
CA GLU A 16 -1.70 -11.13 -9.14
C GLU A 16 -2.34 -10.28 -8.03
N LEU A 17 -3.05 -9.20 -8.37
CA LEU A 17 -3.61 -8.32 -7.35
C LEU A 17 -4.91 -8.88 -6.76
N PRO A 18 -4.99 -9.05 -5.42
CA PRO A 18 -6.18 -9.56 -4.77
C PRO A 18 -7.33 -8.56 -4.85
N ASP A 19 -8.55 -9.03 -4.57
CA ASP A 19 -9.74 -8.18 -4.65
C ASP A 19 -9.76 -7.05 -3.63
N VAL A 20 -9.01 -7.20 -2.52
CA VAL A 20 -8.82 -6.17 -1.49
C VAL A 20 -8.03 -4.95 -1.98
N GLN A 21 -7.25 -5.09 -3.07
CA GLN A 21 -6.54 -3.97 -3.71
C GLN A 21 -7.38 -3.40 -4.84
N ALA A 22 -8.00 -2.25 -4.57
CA ALA A 22 -8.94 -1.59 -5.47
C ALA A 22 -8.33 -0.47 -6.32
N GLY A 23 -7.12 0.02 -5.98
CA GLY A 23 -6.50 1.17 -6.65
C GLY A 23 -6.07 0.90 -8.09
N PHE A 24 -6.26 1.89 -8.99
CA PHE A 24 -5.76 1.91 -10.38
C PHE A 24 -6.12 0.70 -11.26
N ARG A 25 -7.27 0.05 -11.03
CA ARG A 25 -7.79 -1.05 -11.85
C ARG A 25 -8.93 -0.57 -12.76
N LYS A 26 -8.90 -0.98 -14.03
CA LYS A 26 -9.92 -0.63 -15.04
C LYS A 26 -11.28 -1.22 -14.63
N GLY A 27 -12.34 -0.41 -14.60
CA GLY A 27 -13.70 -0.83 -14.21
C GLY A 27 -13.97 -0.89 -12.70
N ARG A 28 -13.06 -0.33 -11.88
CA ARG A 28 -13.18 -0.24 -10.40
C ARG A 28 -13.19 1.22 -9.90
N ASP A 29 -13.54 2.15 -10.78
CA ASP A 29 -13.41 3.60 -10.70
C ASP A 29 -14.42 4.32 -9.79
N GLN A 30 -15.44 3.63 -9.27
CA GLN A 30 -16.47 4.20 -8.36
C GLN A 30 -16.16 4.06 -6.85
N ARG A 31 -14.92 3.73 -6.45
CA ARG A 31 -14.70 2.96 -5.19
C ARG A 31 -14.10 3.66 -3.96
N ILE A 32 -13.69 4.94 -3.99
CA ILE A 32 -13.37 5.65 -2.72
C ILE A 32 -14.59 5.61 -1.78
N ARG A 33 -15.80 5.80 -2.33
CA ARG A 33 -17.07 5.63 -1.60
C ARG A 33 -17.23 4.21 -1.04
N ASN A 34 -16.75 3.20 -1.75
CA ASN A 34 -16.87 1.81 -1.33
C ASN A 34 -15.90 1.46 -0.20
N GLN A 35 -14.70 2.03 -0.13
CA GLN A 35 -13.83 1.82 1.02
C GLN A 35 -14.39 2.47 2.29
N ILE A 36 -14.85 3.72 2.19
CA ILE A 36 -15.50 4.40 3.31
C ILE A 36 -16.76 3.63 3.73
N ALA A 37 -17.60 3.23 2.77
CA ALA A 37 -18.79 2.41 3.04
C ALA A 37 -18.43 1.05 3.67
N ASN A 38 -17.37 0.39 3.20
CA ASN A 38 -16.90 -0.87 3.80
C ASN A 38 -16.47 -0.67 5.24
N ILE A 39 -15.71 0.39 5.55
CA ILE A 39 -15.32 0.72 6.93
C ILE A 39 -16.57 0.99 7.77
N CYS A 40 -17.53 1.79 7.28
CA CYS A 40 -18.79 2.06 7.97
C CYS A 40 -19.58 0.78 8.25
N TRP A 41 -19.74 -0.11 7.26
CA TRP A 41 -20.43 -1.38 7.44
C TRP A 41 -19.72 -2.31 8.41
N ILE A 42 -18.39 -2.35 8.37
CA ILE A 42 -17.58 -3.13 9.32
C ILE A 42 -17.80 -2.60 10.75
N MET A 43 -17.79 -1.27 10.94
CA MET A 43 -18.07 -0.65 12.24
C MET A 43 -19.51 -0.93 12.71
N GLU A 44 -20.50 -0.82 11.83
CA GLU A 44 -21.90 -1.14 12.15
C GLU A 44 -22.06 -2.61 12.56
N LYS A 45 -21.40 -3.53 11.85
CA LYS A 45 -21.45 -4.96 12.18
C LYS A 45 -20.76 -5.25 13.50
N ALA A 46 -19.60 -4.67 13.79
CA ALA A 46 -19.01 -4.84 15.12
C ALA A 46 -19.87 -4.27 16.24
N ARG A 47 -20.57 -3.14 16.00
CA ARG A 47 -21.54 -2.61 16.96
C ARG A 47 -22.67 -3.62 17.22
N GLU A 48 -23.24 -4.21 16.17
CA GLU A 48 -24.28 -5.26 16.29
C GLU A 48 -23.81 -6.43 17.15
N PHE A 49 -22.55 -6.85 17.00
CA PHE A 49 -21.96 -7.95 17.77
C PHE A 49 -21.22 -7.51 19.04
N GLN A 50 -21.31 -6.24 19.44
CA GLN A 50 -20.64 -5.67 20.62
C GLN A 50 -19.12 -5.96 20.67
N LYS A 51 -18.46 -5.89 19.52
CA LYS A 51 -17.01 -6.08 19.39
C LYS A 51 -16.26 -4.76 19.34
N ASN A 52 -15.03 -4.77 19.83
CA ASN A 52 -14.07 -3.70 19.57
C ASN A 52 -13.44 -3.91 18.19
N ILE A 53 -13.21 -2.83 17.46
CA ILE A 53 -12.39 -2.83 16.25
C ILE A 53 -11.32 -1.75 16.37
N TYR A 54 -10.14 -2.09 15.90
CA TYR A 54 -9.03 -1.17 15.73
C TYR A 54 -8.66 -1.08 14.24
N PHE A 55 -8.47 0.14 13.75
CA PHE A 55 -8.01 0.47 12.42
C PHE A 55 -6.65 1.14 12.51
N CYS A 56 -5.71 0.80 11.62
CA CYS A 56 -4.46 1.52 11.43
C CYS A 56 -4.36 1.98 9.98
N PHE A 57 -4.38 3.29 9.75
CA PHE A 57 -4.23 3.91 8.45
C PHE A 57 -2.74 4.19 8.22
N ILE A 58 -2.12 3.40 7.36
CA ILE A 58 -0.69 3.48 7.03
C ILE A 58 -0.47 4.55 5.97
N ASP A 59 0.52 5.41 6.22
CA ASP A 59 1.05 6.37 5.23
C ASP A 59 2.55 6.09 5.04
N TYR A 60 3.01 6.08 3.79
CA TYR A 60 4.42 5.92 3.45
C TYR A 60 5.11 7.26 3.22
N SER A 61 6.29 7.44 3.79
CA SER A 61 7.10 8.64 3.57
C SER A 61 7.61 8.69 2.13
N LYS A 62 7.02 9.56 1.31
CA LYS A 62 7.39 9.77 -0.10
C LYS A 62 7.44 8.47 -0.89
N ALA A 63 6.37 7.67 -0.79
CA ALA A 63 6.29 6.32 -1.33
C ALA A 63 6.73 6.21 -2.80
N SER A 64 6.31 7.17 -3.64
CA SER A 64 6.69 7.22 -5.05
C SER A 64 8.17 7.47 -5.26
N ASP A 65 8.81 8.28 -4.42
CA ASP A 65 10.18 8.74 -4.59
C ASP A 65 11.19 7.72 -4.00
N CYS A 66 10.73 6.89 -3.07
CA CYS A 66 11.56 5.89 -2.37
C CYS A 66 11.65 4.53 -3.08
N VAL A 67 10.93 4.31 -4.19
CA VAL A 67 10.97 3.03 -4.93
C VAL A 67 12.37 2.81 -5.52
N ASP A 68 13.11 1.85 -4.97
CA ASP A 68 14.41 1.44 -5.48
C ASP A 68 14.24 0.60 -6.77
N HIS A 69 14.85 1.05 -7.87
CA HIS A 69 14.72 0.38 -9.16
C HIS A 69 15.29 -1.04 -9.15
N ASN A 70 16.42 -1.28 -8.47
CA ASN A 70 17.02 -2.62 -8.42
C ASN A 70 16.13 -3.61 -7.69
N LYS A 71 15.46 -3.16 -6.63
CA LYS A 71 14.50 -3.98 -5.89
C LYS A 71 13.20 -4.16 -6.68
N LEU A 72 12.73 -3.12 -7.36
CA LEU A 72 11.55 -3.19 -8.23
C LEU A 72 11.69 -4.30 -9.27
N TRP A 73 12.83 -4.40 -9.97
CA TRP A 73 13.03 -5.43 -10.99
C TRP A 73 13.01 -6.85 -10.43
N LYS A 74 13.54 -7.05 -9.22
CA LYS A 74 13.48 -8.34 -8.52
C LYS A 74 12.05 -8.69 -8.14
N ILE A 75 11.33 -7.74 -7.56
CA ILE A 75 9.92 -7.90 -7.17
C ILE A 75 9.04 -8.23 -8.38
N LEU A 76 9.20 -7.52 -9.51
CA LEU A 76 8.42 -7.82 -10.72
C LEU A 76 8.62 -9.28 -11.18
N LYS A 77 9.86 -9.77 -11.09
CA LYS A 77 10.18 -11.16 -11.46
C LYS A 77 9.54 -12.16 -10.49
N GLU A 78 9.60 -11.90 -9.20
CA GLU A 78 8.98 -12.76 -8.16
C GLU A 78 7.45 -12.73 -8.22
N MET A 79 6.86 -11.60 -8.63
CA MET A 79 5.44 -11.44 -8.90
C MET A 79 4.99 -12.04 -10.24
N GLY A 80 5.84 -12.82 -10.91
CA GLY A 80 5.48 -13.55 -12.13
C GLY A 80 5.40 -12.70 -13.41
N ILE A 81 5.92 -11.46 -13.39
CA ILE A 81 5.96 -10.64 -14.61
C ILE A 81 7.02 -11.20 -15.57
N PRO A 82 6.68 -11.46 -16.85
CA PRO A 82 7.62 -12.01 -17.81
C PRO A 82 8.88 -11.14 -17.99
N ASP A 83 10.04 -11.80 -18.10
CA ASP A 83 11.36 -11.16 -18.22
C ASP A 83 11.44 -10.15 -19.39
N HIS A 84 10.77 -10.42 -20.51
CA HIS A 84 10.76 -9.50 -21.65
C HIS A 84 10.06 -8.16 -21.33
N LEU A 85 9.00 -8.16 -20.51
CA LEU A 85 8.34 -6.93 -20.04
C LEU A 85 9.20 -6.21 -19.02
N THR A 86 9.81 -6.94 -18.09
CA THR A 86 10.75 -6.39 -17.11
C THR A 86 11.96 -5.74 -17.79
N CYS A 87 12.49 -6.35 -18.86
CA CYS A 87 13.57 -5.78 -19.67
C CYS A 87 13.15 -4.45 -20.34
N LEU A 88 11.95 -4.40 -20.93
CA LEU A 88 11.41 -3.15 -21.51
C LEU A 88 11.24 -2.05 -20.46
N LEU A 89 10.76 -2.40 -19.26
CA LEU A 89 10.66 -1.46 -18.14
C LEU A 89 12.04 -0.98 -17.68
N ARG A 90 13.01 -1.89 -17.53
CA ARG A 90 14.39 -1.53 -17.17
C ARG A 90 15.01 -0.58 -18.18
N ASN A 91 14.81 -0.81 -19.47
CA ASN A 91 15.31 0.08 -20.52
C ASN A 91 14.63 1.45 -20.51
N LEU A 92 13.33 1.51 -20.15
CA LEU A 92 12.62 2.78 -19.97
C LEU A 92 13.19 3.59 -18.80
N TYR A 93 13.60 2.90 -17.73
CA TYR A 93 14.15 3.52 -16.52
C TYR A 93 15.69 3.72 -16.55
N ALA A 94 16.39 3.19 -17.54
CA ALA A 94 17.84 3.29 -17.66
C ALA A 94 18.32 4.69 -18.10
N GLY A 95 19.47 5.12 -17.56
CA GLY A 95 20.15 6.35 -18.00
C GLY A 95 19.37 7.64 -17.72
N GLN A 96 18.48 7.64 -16.74
CA GLN A 96 17.64 8.78 -16.44
C GLN A 96 18.37 9.83 -15.63
N GLU A 97 18.27 11.08 -16.09
CA GLU A 97 18.79 12.25 -15.40
C GLU A 97 17.64 13.20 -15.06
N ALA A 98 17.75 13.85 -13.90
CA ALA A 98 16.82 14.85 -13.44
C ALA A 98 17.59 16.12 -13.05
N THR A 99 16.89 17.25 -13.06
CA THR A 99 17.37 18.55 -12.56
C THR A 99 16.24 19.20 -11.78
N VAL A 100 16.58 19.94 -10.73
CA VAL A 100 15.61 20.68 -9.92
C VAL A 100 15.51 22.11 -10.43
N ARG A 101 14.31 22.56 -10.79
CA ARG A 101 14.06 23.96 -11.11
C ARG A 101 13.74 24.74 -9.83
N THR A 102 14.63 25.64 -9.45
CA THR A 102 14.45 26.54 -8.30
C THR A 102 14.13 27.97 -8.76
N GLY A 103 13.79 28.86 -7.83
CA GLY A 103 13.61 30.30 -8.14
C GLY A 103 14.89 31.00 -8.63
N HIS A 104 16.06 30.39 -8.40
CA HIS A 104 17.36 30.93 -8.80
C HIS A 104 17.93 30.30 -10.08
N GLY A 105 17.18 29.39 -10.72
CA GLY A 105 17.62 28.66 -11.91
C GLY A 105 17.49 27.14 -11.78
N LYS A 106 17.99 26.42 -12.78
CA LYS A 106 18.05 24.95 -12.77
C LYS A 106 19.34 24.50 -12.11
N THR A 107 19.28 23.42 -11.32
CA THR A 107 20.48 22.76 -10.79
C THR A 107 21.18 21.94 -11.87
N ASP A 108 22.36 21.45 -11.56
CA ASP A 108 23.03 20.46 -12.40
C ASP A 108 22.18 19.18 -12.54
N TRP A 109 22.43 18.46 -13.64
CA TRP A 109 21.83 17.16 -13.89
C TRP A 109 22.42 16.11 -12.96
N PHE A 110 21.55 15.25 -12.42
CA PHE A 110 21.95 14.11 -11.60
C PHE A 110 21.18 12.86 -12.02
N GLN A 111 21.80 11.69 -11.86
CA GLN A 111 21.16 10.42 -12.21
C GLN A 111 20.07 10.04 -11.21
N THR A 112 18.94 9.59 -11.74
CA THR A 112 17.79 9.13 -10.95
C THR A 112 17.93 7.63 -10.72
N THR A 113 18.26 7.24 -9.49
CA THR A 113 18.42 5.83 -9.09
C THR A 113 17.22 5.30 -8.29
N LYS A 114 16.35 6.20 -7.84
CA LYS A 114 15.16 5.90 -7.04
C LYS A 114 13.98 6.72 -7.52
N GLY A 115 12.81 6.18 -7.29
CA GLY A 115 11.54 6.83 -7.51
C GLY A 115 10.87 6.43 -8.81
N ALA A 116 9.54 6.35 -8.75
CA ALA A 116 8.69 6.23 -9.91
C ALA A 116 8.40 7.63 -10.48
N HIS A 117 8.32 7.74 -11.79
CA HIS A 117 8.03 9.01 -12.46
C HIS A 117 6.68 9.57 -12.02
N GLN A 118 6.68 10.76 -11.42
CA GLN A 118 5.45 11.50 -11.17
C GLN A 118 4.78 11.82 -12.51
N GLY A 119 3.51 11.44 -12.66
CA GLY A 119 2.75 11.60 -13.90
C GLY A 119 2.97 10.51 -14.96
N CYS A 120 3.86 9.54 -14.73
CA CYS A 120 3.92 8.36 -15.60
C CYS A 120 2.76 7.42 -15.32
N ILE A 121 2.10 7.00 -16.39
CA ILE A 121 0.93 6.11 -16.34
C ILE A 121 1.27 4.69 -15.81
N LEU A 122 2.54 4.32 -15.75
CA LEU A 122 2.99 3.02 -15.24
C LEU A 122 3.26 3.05 -13.73
N SER A 123 3.64 4.21 -13.17
CA SER A 123 4.03 4.35 -11.77
C SER A 123 3.00 3.82 -10.78
N PRO A 124 1.68 4.11 -10.93
CA PRO A 124 0.68 3.57 -10.00
C PRO A 124 0.56 2.05 -10.08
N CYS A 125 0.68 1.49 -11.27
CA CYS A 125 0.61 0.04 -11.50
C CYS A 125 1.82 -0.69 -10.87
N LEU A 126 3.01 -0.11 -11.01
CA LEU A 126 4.24 -0.64 -10.43
C LEU A 126 4.20 -0.55 -8.90
N PHE A 127 3.72 0.56 -8.35
CA PHE A 127 3.55 0.71 -6.91
C PHE A 127 2.56 -0.31 -6.33
N ASN A 128 1.45 -0.58 -7.00
CA ASN A 128 0.51 -1.61 -6.55
C ASN A 128 1.15 -3.00 -6.45
N LEU A 129 1.97 -3.41 -7.43
CA LEU A 129 2.70 -4.69 -7.36
C LEU A 129 3.69 -4.70 -6.20
N TYR A 130 4.34 -3.57 -5.98
CA TYR A 130 5.29 -3.39 -4.90
C TYR A 130 4.64 -3.49 -3.51
N ALA A 131 3.49 -2.82 -3.33
CA ALA A 131 2.69 -2.92 -2.12
C ALA A 131 2.12 -4.33 -1.92
N GLU A 132 1.70 -5.00 -2.99
CA GLU A 132 1.22 -6.39 -2.91
C GLU A 132 2.32 -7.35 -2.46
N TYR A 133 3.54 -7.20 -2.99
CA TYR A 133 4.70 -7.99 -2.57
C TYR A 133 4.96 -7.87 -1.06
N ILE A 134 4.97 -6.65 -0.52
CA ILE A 134 5.12 -6.40 0.93
C ILE A 134 4.06 -7.16 1.73
N MET A 135 2.81 -7.09 1.26
CA MET A 135 1.69 -7.66 2.00
C MET A 135 1.63 -9.18 1.93
N ARG A 136 2.05 -9.79 0.81
CA ARG A 136 2.23 -11.24 0.70
C ARG A 136 3.31 -11.73 1.67
N ASN A 137 4.44 -11.04 1.71
CA ASN A 137 5.54 -11.41 2.61
C ASN A 137 5.21 -11.14 4.09
N ALA A 138 4.35 -10.17 4.38
CA ALA A 138 3.89 -9.92 5.74
C ALA A 138 2.99 -11.07 6.27
N GLY A 139 2.50 -11.96 5.40
CA GLY A 139 1.79 -13.19 5.80
C GLY A 139 0.51 -12.94 6.59
N LEU A 140 -0.17 -11.81 6.35
CA LEU A 140 -1.34 -11.43 7.14
C LEU A 140 -2.53 -12.38 6.91
N ASP A 141 -2.66 -12.95 5.72
CA ASP A 141 -3.76 -13.85 5.36
C ASP A 141 -3.63 -15.23 6.02
N GLU A 142 -2.40 -15.66 6.31
CA GLU A 142 -2.12 -16.92 7.00
C GLU A 142 -2.37 -16.86 8.51
N ALA A 143 -2.39 -15.64 9.08
CA ALA A 143 -2.45 -15.45 10.52
C ALA A 143 -3.80 -15.83 11.17
N GLN A 144 -4.83 -16.19 10.38
CA GLN A 144 -6.22 -16.41 10.85
C GLN A 144 -6.75 -15.31 11.78
N ALA A 145 -6.24 -14.10 11.57
CA ALA A 145 -6.33 -12.94 12.43
C ALA A 145 -7.00 -11.77 11.67
N GLY A 146 -7.59 -10.81 12.37
CA GLY A 146 -8.40 -9.71 11.82
C GLY A 146 -9.88 -9.82 12.17
N ILE A 147 -10.71 -8.98 11.54
CA ILE A 147 -12.15 -8.89 11.83
C ILE A 147 -12.89 -10.06 11.20
N LYS A 148 -13.61 -10.83 12.02
CA LYS A 148 -14.41 -11.97 11.56
C LYS A 148 -15.78 -11.52 11.07
N ILE A 149 -16.00 -11.56 9.76
CA ILE A 149 -17.31 -11.28 9.13
C ILE A 149 -17.71 -12.45 8.24
N ALA A 150 -18.88 -13.04 8.51
CA ALA A 150 -19.46 -14.12 7.71
C ALA A 150 -18.46 -15.25 7.35
N ARG A 151 -17.70 -15.72 8.35
CA ARG A 151 -16.65 -16.77 8.25
C ARG A 151 -15.39 -16.39 7.45
N ARG A 152 -15.23 -15.12 7.08
CA ARG A 152 -14.00 -14.58 6.50
C ARG A 152 -13.32 -13.65 7.49
N ASN A 153 -12.00 -13.65 7.48
CA ASN A 153 -11.20 -12.68 8.21
C ASN A 153 -10.85 -11.52 7.28
N ILE A 154 -11.09 -10.30 7.75
CA ILE A 154 -10.72 -9.09 7.05
C ILE A 154 -9.70 -8.38 7.92
N ASN A 155 -8.45 -8.42 7.49
CA ASN A 155 -7.29 -7.85 8.20
C ASN A 155 -6.79 -6.55 7.55
N ASN A 156 -7.17 -6.26 6.30
CA ASN A 156 -6.75 -5.07 5.58
C ASN A 156 -7.72 -4.63 4.48
N LEU A 157 -7.71 -3.34 4.17
CA LEU A 157 -8.34 -2.71 3.00
C LEU A 157 -7.30 -1.83 2.32
N ARG A 158 -7.17 -1.90 0.99
CA ARG A 158 -6.14 -1.18 0.24
C ARG A 158 -6.71 -0.42 -0.95
N TYR A 159 -6.25 0.81 -1.10
CA TYR A 159 -6.53 1.62 -2.28
C TYR A 159 -5.31 2.43 -2.62
N ALA A 160 -4.69 2.12 -3.76
CA ALA A 160 -3.47 2.78 -4.19
C ALA A 160 -2.39 2.62 -3.10
N ASP A 161 -1.87 3.75 -2.62
CA ASP A 161 -0.91 3.90 -1.53
C ASP A 161 -1.53 3.84 -0.14
N ASP A 162 -2.83 4.07 -0.01
CA ASP A 162 -3.53 3.98 1.28
C ASP A 162 -3.78 2.52 1.66
N THR A 163 -3.18 2.10 2.77
CA THR A 163 -3.41 0.78 3.37
C THR A 163 -4.01 0.94 4.75
N THR A 164 -5.19 0.36 4.98
CA THR A 164 -5.83 0.29 6.29
C THR A 164 -5.71 -1.12 6.83
N LEU A 165 -4.99 -1.31 7.93
CA LEU A 165 -4.98 -2.56 8.70
C LEU A 165 -6.12 -2.56 9.71
N MET A 166 -6.63 -3.74 10.04
CA MET A 166 -7.79 -3.92 10.89
C MET A 166 -7.67 -5.17 11.76
N ALA A 167 -8.09 -5.05 13.02
CA ALA A 167 -8.00 -6.11 14.02
C ALA A 167 -9.11 -6.00 15.08
N GLU A 168 -9.39 -7.09 15.79
CA GLU A 168 -10.33 -7.10 16.92
C GLU A 168 -9.62 -6.75 18.25
N SER A 169 -8.29 -6.82 18.30
CA SER A 169 -7.48 -6.36 19.45
C SER A 169 -6.36 -5.40 19.05
N GLU A 170 -5.89 -4.61 20.02
CA GLU A 170 -4.79 -3.70 19.82
C GLU A 170 -3.51 -4.48 19.52
N GLU A 171 -3.22 -5.55 20.27
CA GLU A 171 -2.02 -6.39 20.14
C GLU A 171 -1.91 -7.02 18.75
N GLU A 172 -3.03 -7.48 18.20
CA GLU A 172 -3.12 -8.03 16.85
C GLU A 172 -2.81 -6.95 15.81
N LEU A 173 -3.37 -5.75 15.97
CA LEU A 173 -3.05 -4.61 15.11
C LEU A 173 -1.57 -4.24 15.18
N LYS A 174 -0.95 -4.26 16.38
CA LYS A 174 0.50 -4.00 16.53
C LYS A 174 1.31 -5.02 15.78
N SER A 175 0.96 -6.30 15.91
CA SER A 175 1.65 -7.39 15.23
C SER A 175 1.59 -7.21 13.71
N PHE A 176 0.41 -6.88 13.16
CA PHE A 176 0.25 -6.61 11.74
C PHE A 176 1.07 -5.43 11.26
N LEU A 177 1.02 -4.31 12.00
CA LEU A 177 1.78 -3.12 11.64
C LEU A 177 3.29 -3.38 11.66
N MET A 178 3.79 -4.12 12.65
CA MET A 178 5.21 -4.46 12.76
C MET A 178 5.68 -5.34 11.60
N LYS A 179 4.90 -6.38 11.24
CA LYS A 179 5.21 -7.22 10.08
C LYS A 179 5.25 -6.42 8.78
N VAL A 180 4.26 -5.56 8.55
CA VAL A 180 4.21 -4.69 7.36
C VAL A 180 5.39 -3.71 7.35
N LYS A 181 5.74 -3.12 8.50
CA LYS A 181 6.89 -2.23 8.63
C LYS A 181 8.20 -2.93 8.28
N GLU A 182 8.46 -4.10 8.85
CA GLU A 182 9.68 -4.88 8.59
C GLU A 182 9.82 -5.24 7.11
N GLU A 183 8.75 -5.74 6.48
CA GLU A 183 8.76 -6.06 5.05
C GLU A 183 8.91 -4.81 4.17
N SER A 184 8.31 -3.69 4.55
CA SER A 184 8.45 -2.41 3.85
C SER A 184 9.90 -1.90 3.88
N GLU A 185 10.56 -1.98 5.04
CA GLU A 185 11.94 -1.52 5.21
C GLU A 185 12.92 -2.38 4.40
N LYS A 186 12.69 -3.71 4.30
CA LYS A 186 13.48 -4.60 3.44
C LYS A 186 13.46 -4.16 1.98
N VAL A 187 12.31 -3.67 1.50
CA VAL A 187 12.20 -3.16 0.14
C VAL A 187 12.58 -1.68 0.02
N GLY A 188 12.73 -0.95 1.12
CA GLY A 188 13.24 0.43 1.17
C GLY A 188 12.15 1.49 1.24
N LEU A 189 10.92 1.10 1.60
CA LEU A 189 9.86 2.01 1.98
C LEU A 189 9.88 2.22 3.50
N GLN A 190 9.63 3.45 3.91
CA GLN A 190 9.55 3.82 5.33
C GLN A 190 8.15 4.33 5.65
N LEU A 191 7.57 3.83 6.74
CA LEU A 191 6.31 4.32 7.24
C LEU A 191 6.47 5.74 7.78
N ASN A 192 5.50 6.60 7.47
CA ASN A 192 5.40 7.92 8.07
C ASN A 192 4.64 7.79 9.40
N ILE A 193 5.38 7.71 10.50
CA ILE A 193 4.82 7.55 11.84
C ILE A 193 3.88 8.71 12.21
N GLN A 194 4.21 9.94 11.80
CA GLN A 194 3.41 11.12 12.11
C GLN A 194 2.07 11.16 11.37
N LYS A 195 2.03 10.59 10.16
CA LYS A 195 0.82 10.52 9.35
C LYS A 195 0.02 9.23 9.54
N THR A 196 0.67 8.19 10.04
CA THR A 196 0.00 6.92 10.36
C THR A 196 -0.90 7.11 11.57
N LYS A 197 -2.19 6.80 11.42
CA LYS A 197 -3.22 7.03 12.44
C LYS A 197 -3.85 5.73 12.90
N ILE A 198 -4.20 5.67 14.18
CA ILE A 198 -4.95 4.56 14.76
C ILE A 198 -6.33 5.07 15.14
N MET A 199 -7.35 4.28 14.84
CA MET A 199 -8.72 4.55 15.23
C MET A 199 -9.29 3.32 15.93
N ALA A 200 -9.80 3.50 17.14
CA ALA A 200 -10.51 2.48 17.89
C ALA A 200 -12.01 2.81 17.90
N SER A 201 -12.84 1.79 17.67
CA SER A 201 -14.29 1.87 17.79
C SER A 201 -14.75 0.78 18.73
N GLY A 202 -15.40 1.18 19.83
CA GLY A 202 -15.99 0.28 20.80
C GLY A 202 -17.52 0.28 20.78
N PRO A 203 -18.17 -0.63 21.53
CA PRO A 203 -19.63 -0.82 21.52
C PRO A 203 -20.48 0.37 21.96
N ARG A 204 -19.90 1.39 22.60
CA ARG A 204 -20.59 2.53 23.22
C ARG A 204 -20.44 3.86 22.48
N ASP A 205 -20.27 3.83 21.15
CA ASP A 205 -20.12 5.02 20.28
C ASP A 205 -18.95 5.96 20.63
N GLN A 206 -17.96 5.50 21.40
CA GLN A 206 -16.69 6.20 21.52
C GLN A 206 -15.76 5.77 20.39
N ILE A 207 -15.62 6.65 19.40
CA ILE A 207 -14.51 6.62 18.45
C ILE A 207 -13.34 7.35 19.10
N ARG A 208 -12.19 6.67 19.21
CA ARG A 208 -10.93 7.29 19.65
C ARG A 208 -9.95 7.27 18.49
N VAL A 209 -9.35 8.41 18.20
CA VAL A 209 -8.29 8.52 17.20
C VAL A 209 -7.00 8.88 17.92
N SER A 210 -5.98 8.06 17.77
CA SER A 210 -4.65 8.25 18.34
C SER A 210 -3.58 8.29 17.24
N TYR A 211 -2.44 8.89 17.59
CA TYR A 211 -1.25 8.97 16.74
C TYR A 211 -0.19 8.04 17.28
N ILE A 212 0.65 7.51 16.41
CA ILE A 212 1.82 6.75 16.86
C ILE A 212 2.86 7.78 17.35
N ALA A 213 3.14 7.81 18.65
CA ALA A 213 4.12 8.72 19.25
C ALA A 213 5.40 7.95 19.63
N GLY A 214 6.55 8.37 19.11
CA GLY A 214 7.86 7.88 19.57
C GLY A 214 8.14 6.37 19.38
N GLY A 215 7.45 5.71 18.45
CA GLY A 215 7.59 4.26 18.24
C GLY A 215 6.84 3.39 19.25
N PHE A 216 6.08 4.00 20.17
CA PHE A 216 5.22 3.28 21.11
C PHE A 216 3.74 3.60 20.83
N PHE A 217 2.94 2.56 20.99
CA PHE A 217 1.48 2.62 20.92
C PHE A 217 0.95 3.25 22.20
N THR A 218 0.27 4.38 22.07
CA THR A 218 -0.51 4.95 23.16
C THR A 218 -1.90 5.26 22.62
N ILE A 219 -2.90 4.49 23.05
CA ILE A 219 -4.33 4.76 22.85
C ILE A 219 -4.91 5.28 24.17
#